data_AF-A0A973FQ82-F1
#
_entry.id   AF-A0A973FQ82-F1
#
_cell.length_a   1.000
_cell.length_b   1.000
_cell.length_c   1.000
_cell.angle_alpha   90.00
_cell.angle_beta   90.00
_cell.angle_gamma   90.00
#
_symmetry.space_group_name_H-M   'P 1'
#
loop_
_entity.id
_entity.type
_entity.pdbx_description
1 polymer ?
#
loop_
_entity_poly.entity_id
_entity_poly.type
_entity_poly.pdbx_seq_one_letter_code
_entity_poly.pdbx_strand_id
1 'polypeptide(L)'
;ATEAPAAAERSVTIENCGQQVTYTKIPERAVSNDVNITEIMLALGLQDQMAGMSGVGSRFTDRLLPEFQAQAADIPVISEKYFTLEPLLGVIPDFVYAGWGYGFSEEKGITPASLSEQGIASYVLEESCAQRGERPASTLENTLFHDIRNLGVIFDVEERAEALIAQYERELAEVQANLPVDADLPVFLYDSGEQDVFTAGGNAIPTAIISAAGGTNIFADLKKSWTTVGWEAIVERNPEFIVIVDYSEVTAEQKQAFATNLPAMKDVPAVVNQRFAVLPYAAATPGPRNIAAVRTLAKAFYPDAFGATPAAPVTGGFPLTIENCGVTQTYTAPPERAVSLNQQSTELMLALGLANRMVGTAYLDDAIFEPLAADYARVPVLAEKYPSLEVLLAADPDFVYAGYSSAFDDISQGSRALLREQGINTYIQPSSCKSEGAQADNVQRSAAGVADIYAEIRQLGQIFGVPERAEQLIASIETELNTVATALADVTAKPQIFYFAYGDDPPDTRGQFGLMTTLIDLAGGQNIFDDLAEDWTTVSWEEVISRDAEVIVIDNFGLEASKRQTYMLENPKLSSITAVRNQRFVIVPYSATIGGTRIGTTVRQLAEGFHPEAFR
;
A
#
# COMPACT_ATOMS: atom_id res chain seq x y z
N ALA A 1 1.38 38.45 -47.92
CA ALA A 1 1.48 37.89 -46.56
C ALA A 1 0.07 37.89 -45.99
N THR A 2 -0.56 36.72 -45.93
CA THR A 2 -1.83 36.53 -45.24
C THR A 2 -1.53 36.47 -43.75
N GLU A 3 -2.00 37.48 -43.03
CA GLU A 3 -1.99 37.56 -41.56
C GLU A 3 -2.70 36.33 -41.00
N ALA A 4 -2.03 35.58 -40.12
CA ALA A 4 -2.65 34.53 -39.34
C ALA A 4 -3.69 35.17 -38.40
N PRO A 5 -4.86 34.56 -38.16
CA PRO A 5 -5.83 35.11 -37.23
C PRO A 5 -5.22 35.11 -35.82
N ALA A 6 -5.28 36.26 -35.14
CA ALA A 6 -4.95 36.36 -33.73
C ALA A 6 -5.77 35.32 -32.95
N ALA A 7 -5.11 34.45 -32.20
CA ALA A 7 -5.78 33.54 -31.29
C ALA A 7 -6.65 34.37 -30.34
N ALA A 8 -7.95 34.07 -30.27
CA ALA A 8 -8.84 34.74 -29.34
C ALA A 8 -8.33 34.48 -27.91
N GLU A 9 -8.07 35.54 -27.14
CA GLU A 9 -7.70 35.44 -25.73
C GLU A 9 -8.84 34.72 -24.97
N ARG A 10 -8.57 33.50 -24.49
CA ARG A 10 -9.51 32.75 -23.64
C ARG A 10 -9.57 33.43 -22.27
N SER A 11 -10.76 33.89 -21.89
CA SER A 11 -11.03 34.45 -20.56
C SER A 11 -12.17 33.65 -19.92
N VAL A 12 -11.92 33.06 -18.76
CA VAL A 12 -12.90 32.30 -17.98
C VAL A 12 -13.05 32.92 -16.61
N THR A 13 -14.28 32.99 -16.11
CA THR A 13 -14.57 33.47 -14.75
C THR A 13 -15.26 32.34 -14.00
N ILE A 14 -14.71 32.00 -12.84
CA ILE A 14 -15.25 30.98 -11.92
C ILE A 14 -15.43 31.58 -10.53
N GLU A 15 -16.18 30.90 -9.68
CA GLU A 15 -16.27 31.23 -8.26
C GLU A 15 -15.23 30.43 -7.47
N ASN A 16 -14.37 31.12 -6.71
CA ASN A 16 -13.46 30.48 -5.76
C ASN A 16 -13.48 31.21 -4.43
N CYS A 17 -13.71 30.48 -3.34
CA CYS A 17 -13.95 31.09 -2.02
C CYS A 17 -15.02 32.20 -2.08
N GLY A 18 -16.12 32.01 -2.80
CA GLY A 18 -17.23 32.99 -2.88
C GLY A 18 -16.87 34.31 -3.58
N GLN A 19 -15.74 34.36 -4.29
CA GLN A 19 -15.33 35.49 -5.12
C GLN A 19 -15.26 35.08 -6.59
N GLN A 20 -15.66 35.98 -7.48
CA GLN A 20 -15.51 35.79 -8.92
C GLN A 20 -14.06 36.06 -9.31
N VAL A 21 -13.36 35.04 -9.78
CA VAL A 21 -11.95 35.11 -10.20
C VAL A 21 -11.89 34.87 -11.70
N THR A 22 -11.17 35.75 -12.40
CA THR A 22 -11.03 35.67 -13.87
C THR A 22 -9.62 35.23 -14.24
N TYR A 23 -9.54 34.19 -15.07
CA TYR A 23 -8.30 33.66 -15.63
C TYR A 23 -8.27 33.98 -17.12
N THR A 24 -7.24 34.71 -17.55
CA THR A 24 -7.11 35.26 -18.92
C THR A 24 -6.24 34.40 -19.83
N LYS A 25 -5.75 33.27 -19.34
CA LYS A 25 -5.03 32.24 -20.09
C LYS A 25 -5.13 30.90 -19.38
N ILE A 26 -4.91 29.82 -20.13
CA ILE A 26 -4.70 28.48 -19.58
C ILE A 26 -3.34 28.49 -18.87
N PRO A 27 -3.23 28.05 -17.61
CA PRO A 27 -1.94 27.95 -16.95
C PRO A 27 -1.03 26.93 -17.60
N GLU A 28 0.26 27.26 -17.73
CA GLU A 28 1.28 26.39 -18.34
C GLU A 28 2.39 26.02 -17.35
N ARG A 29 2.43 26.67 -16.18
CA ARG A 29 3.48 26.52 -15.15
C ARG A 29 2.85 26.53 -13.76
N ALA A 30 1.93 25.61 -13.53
CA ALA A 30 1.22 25.43 -12.27
C ALA A 30 2.13 24.87 -11.17
N VAL A 31 1.95 25.33 -9.95
CA VAL A 31 2.53 24.72 -8.75
C VAL A 31 1.41 24.25 -7.82
N SER A 32 1.44 22.96 -7.46
CA SER A 32 0.56 22.38 -6.44
C SER A 32 1.24 22.36 -5.07
N ASN A 33 0.45 22.46 -4.02
CA ASN A 33 0.90 22.26 -2.65
C ASN A 33 0.08 21.20 -1.95
N ASP A 34 0.78 20.21 -1.39
CA ASP A 34 0.27 19.03 -0.70
C ASP A 34 -0.13 17.88 -1.64
N VAL A 35 -0.18 16.67 -1.08
CA VAL A 35 -0.41 15.42 -1.81
C VAL A 35 -1.78 15.40 -2.48
N ASN A 36 -2.84 15.76 -1.76
CA ASN A 36 -4.21 15.71 -2.26
C ASN A 36 -4.43 16.69 -3.44
N ILE A 37 -3.88 17.90 -3.35
CA ILE A 37 -3.94 18.93 -4.38
C ILE A 37 -3.16 18.51 -5.63
N THR A 38 -1.99 17.89 -5.43
CA THR A 38 -1.18 17.32 -6.52
C THR A 38 -1.93 16.18 -7.20
N GLU A 39 -2.54 15.27 -6.45
CA GLU A 39 -3.34 14.16 -6.99
C GLU A 39 -4.56 14.64 -7.79
N ILE A 40 -5.22 15.74 -7.38
CA ILE A 40 -6.31 16.34 -8.19
C ILE A 40 -5.79 16.78 -9.56
N MET A 41 -4.65 17.48 -9.59
CA MET A 41 -4.04 17.94 -10.84
C MET A 41 -3.67 16.76 -11.76
N LEU A 42 -3.10 15.70 -11.19
CA LEU A 42 -2.73 14.48 -11.93
C LEU A 42 -3.96 13.70 -12.41
N ALA A 43 -5.01 13.61 -11.60
CA ALA A 43 -6.29 12.98 -12.00
C ALA A 43 -6.95 13.71 -13.18
N LEU A 44 -6.76 15.02 -13.29
CA LEU A 44 -7.18 15.82 -14.44
C LEU A 44 -6.21 15.74 -15.63
N GLY A 45 -5.10 15.01 -15.49
CA GLY A 45 -4.04 14.85 -16.47
C GLY A 45 -3.34 16.17 -16.80
N LEU A 46 -3.01 16.94 -15.75
CA LEU A 46 -2.39 18.26 -15.84
C LEU A 46 -0.87 18.25 -15.62
N GLN A 47 -0.23 17.08 -15.60
CA GLN A 47 1.21 16.94 -15.33
C GLN A 47 2.10 17.80 -16.23
N ASP A 48 1.73 17.95 -17.51
CA ASP A 48 2.51 18.73 -18.49
C ASP A 48 2.40 20.25 -18.27
N GLN A 49 1.39 20.70 -17.52
CA GLN A 49 1.18 22.08 -17.13
C GLN A 49 1.82 22.40 -15.77
N MET A 50 2.49 21.44 -15.12
CA MET A 50 3.07 21.63 -13.79
C MET A 50 4.55 22.00 -13.85
N ALA A 51 4.91 23.09 -13.19
CA ALA A 51 6.29 23.53 -13.01
C ALA A 51 6.93 23.06 -11.69
N GLY A 52 6.11 22.57 -10.76
CA GLY A 52 6.58 21.97 -9.51
C GLY A 52 5.46 21.56 -8.58
N MET A 53 5.82 20.80 -7.56
CA MET A 53 4.94 20.38 -6.46
C MET A 53 5.65 20.57 -5.12
N SER A 54 4.89 20.87 -4.07
CA SER A 54 5.39 20.89 -2.70
C SER A 54 4.55 20.03 -1.79
N GLY A 55 5.10 19.61 -0.65
CA GLY A 55 4.36 18.78 0.33
C GLY A 55 4.07 17.36 -0.17
N VAL A 56 4.81 16.92 -1.19
CA VAL A 56 4.78 15.56 -1.73
C VAL A 56 6.10 14.89 -1.32
N GLY A 57 6.05 13.98 -0.34
CA GLY A 57 7.24 13.32 0.21
C GLY A 57 7.27 13.20 1.74
N SER A 58 8.49 13.00 2.27
CA SER A 58 8.91 12.50 3.61
C SER A 58 8.18 12.97 4.88
N ARG A 59 7.30 13.97 4.82
CA ARG A 59 6.60 14.55 5.98
C ARG A 59 5.35 13.77 6.39
N PHE A 60 4.64 13.20 5.41
CA PHE A 60 3.49 12.33 5.62
C PHE A 60 3.82 11.03 4.89
N THR A 61 3.53 9.87 5.48
CA THR A 61 3.74 8.59 4.79
C THR A 61 2.94 8.46 3.49
N ASP A 62 2.00 9.37 3.25
CA ASP A 62 1.26 9.52 2.01
C ASP A 62 2.15 10.04 0.87
N ARG A 63 2.72 9.07 0.15
CA ARG A 63 3.19 9.27 -1.22
C ARG A 63 2.00 9.45 -2.15
N LEU A 64 2.23 10.00 -3.33
CA LEU A 64 1.24 9.97 -4.41
C LEU A 64 0.74 8.53 -4.61
N LEU A 65 -0.55 8.39 -4.92
CA LEU A 65 -1.14 7.12 -5.33
C LEU A 65 -0.30 6.47 -6.44
N PRO A 66 -0.12 5.14 -6.45
CA PRO A 66 0.76 4.44 -7.40
C PRO A 66 0.53 4.84 -8.87
N GLU A 67 -0.72 5.00 -9.29
CA GLU A 67 -1.11 5.42 -10.64
C GLU A 67 -0.59 6.81 -11.04
N PHE A 68 -0.29 7.66 -10.06
CA PHE A 68 0.20 9.02 -10.26
C PHE A 68 1.72 9.16 -10.14
N GLN A 69 2.42 8.15 -9.60
CA GLN A 69 3.87 8.22 -9.39
C GLN A 69 4.63 8.36 -10.72
N ALA A 70 4.28 7.56 -11.73
CA ALA A 70 4.89 7.66 -13.05
C ALA A 70 4.56 8.99 -13.75
N GLN A 71 3.33 9.51 -13.56
CA GLN A 71 2.90 10.78 -14.14
C GLN A 71 3.63 11.98 -13.53
N ALA A 72 3.99 11.89 -12.25
CA ALA A 72 4.66 12.96 -11.51
C ALA A 72 6.20 12.89 -11.56
N ALA A 73 6.78 11.86 -12.19
CA ALA A 73 8.22 11.58 -12.14
C ALA A 73 9.08 12.75 -12.64
N ASP A 74 8.60 13.49 -13.63
CA ASP A 74 9.32 14.63 -14.23
C ASP A 74 8.95 15.99 -13.59
N ILE A 75 8.03 16.01 -12.62
CA ILE A 75 7.59 17.25 -11.95
C ILE A 75 8.54 17.55 -10.78
N PRO A 76 9.20 18.71 -10.73
CA PRO A 76 10.12 19.03 -9.64
C PRO A 76 9.42 19.12 -8.27
N VAL A 77 9.94 18.43 -7.26
CA VAL A 77 9.58 18.68 -5.86
C VAL A 77 10.33 19.92 -5.38
N ILE A 78 9.66 21.07 -5.34
CA ILE A 78 10.27 22.36 -4.98
C ILE A 78 10.40 22.53 -3.46
N SER A 79 9.67 21.73 -2.68
CA SER A 79 9.80 21.62 -1.23
C SER A 79 9.18 20.32 -0.74
N GLU A 80 9.89 19.58 0.11
CA GLU A 80 9.33 18.38 0.79
C GLU A 80 8.21 18.73 1.78
N LYS A 81 8.15 19.99 2.22
CA LYS A 81 7.08 20.53 3.07
C LYS A 81 6.27 21.56 2.28
N TYR A 82 5.60 22.48 2.96
CA TYR A 82 4.93 23.60 2.29
C TYR A 82 5.97 24.52 1.64
N PHE A 83 5.68 24.98 0.42
CA PHE A 83 6.56 25.90 -0.28
C PHE A 83 6.78 27.19 0.54
N THR A 84 7.93 27.84 0.29
CA THR A 84 8.19 29.22 0.66
C THR A 84 8.30 30.07 -0.61
N LEU A 85 8.30 31.40 -0.47
CA LEU A 85 8.21 32.29 -1.64
C LEU A 85 9.40 32.13 -2.60
N GLU A 86 10.61 31.94 -2.09
CA GLU A 86 11.81 31.83 -2.93
C GLU A 86 11.84 30.56 -3.81
N PRO A 87 11.68 29.33 -3.27
CA PRO A 87 11.54 28.13 -4.10
C PRO A 87 10.36 28.19 -5.07
N LEU A 88 9.22 28.76 -4.62
CA LEU A 88 8.04 28.94 -5.45
C LEU A 88 8.35 29.82 -6.67
N LEU A 89 8.94 30.99 -6.46
CA LEU A 89 9.28 31.90 -7.57
C LEU A 89 10.44 31.38 -8.43
N GLY A 90 11.30 30.52 -7.88
CA GLY A 90 12.43 29.91 -8.58
C GLY A 90 12.03 29.05 -9.78
N VAL A 91 10.83 28.46 -9.76
CA VAL A 91 10.28 27.71 -10.91
C VAL A 91 9.44 28.57 -11.87
N ILE A 92 9.37 29.87 -11.64
CA ILE A 92 8.66 30.85 -12.49
C ILE A 92 7.21 30.37 -12.76
N PRO A 93 6.38 30.22 -11.73
CA PRO A 93 5.03 29.72 -11.89
C PRO A 93 4.13 30.79 -12.51
N ASP A 94 3.10 30.37 -13.21
CA ASP A 94 2.02 31.27 -13.66
C ASP A 94 0.68 30.97 -12.97
N PHE A 95 0.62 29.92 -12.17
CA PHE A 95 -0.53 29.52 -11.38
C PHE A 95 -0.10 28.76 -10.12
N VAL A 96 -0.82 28.99 -9.00
CA VAL A 96 -0.59 28.27 -7.74
C VAL A 96 -1.90 27.71 -7.22
N TYR A 97 -1.91 26.41 -6.92
CA TYR A 97 -3.03 25.73 -6.28
C TYR A 97 -2.62 25.28 -4.87
N ALA A 98 -3.28 25.83 -3.84
CA ALA A 98 -2.98 25.53 -2.45
C ALA A 98 -4.20 25.75 -1.53
N GLY A 99 -4.17 25.18 -0.34
CA GLY A 99 -5.11 25.49 0.74
C GLY A 99 -4.66 26.68 1.60
N TRP A 100 -5.61 27.34 2.26
CA TRP A 100 -5.31 28.29 3.36
C TRP A 100 -4.79 27.56 4.60
N GLY A 101 -3.76 28.13 5.25
CA GLY A 101 -3.17 27.60 6.48
C GLY A 101 -2.09 26.54 6.25
N TYR A 102 -2.12 25.83 5.12
CA TYR A 102 -1.12 24.82 4.74
C TYR A 102 -0.51 25.05 3.36
N GLY A 103 -0.66 26.24 2.79
CA GLY A 103 0.08 26.73 1.63
C GLY A 103 -0.02 28.26 1.56
N PHE A 104 -1.21 28.77 1.26
CA PHE A 104 -1.49 30.20 1.39
C PHE A 104 -1.54 30.63 2.85
N SER A 105 -0.90 31.76 3.16
CA SER A 105 -0.80 32.31 4.51
C SER A 105 -0.50 33.80 4.48
N GLU A 106 -1.28 34.57 5.25
CA GLU A 106 -1.00 35.98 5.52
C GLU A 106 0.33 36.15 6.26
N GLU A 107 0.61 35.26 7.22
CA GLU A 107 1.82 35.29 8.04
C GLU A 107 3.09 35.10 7.20
N LYS A 108 3.02 34.19 6.22
CA LYS A 108 4.14 33.94 5.30
C LYS A 108 4.21 34.96 4.15
N GLY A 109 3.22 35.85 4.03
CA GLY A 109 3.11 36.80 2.91
C GLY A 109 2.81 36.16 1.55
N ILE A 110 2.37 34.90 1.52
CA ILE A 110 2.04 34.17 0.29
C ILE A 110 0.52 34.02 0.21
N THR A 111 -0.13 34.94 -0.51
CA THR A 111 -1.58 34.96 -0.68
C THR A 111 -1.93 35.10 -2.16
N PRO A 112 -3.16 34.73 -2.57
CA PRO A 112 -3.61 34.98 -3.94
C PRO A 112 -3.43 36.45 -4.39
N ALA A 113 -3.64 37.41 -3.48
CA ALA A 113 -3.45 38.82 -3.77
C ALA A 113 -1.96 39.17 -4.01
N SER A 114 -1.04 38.71 -3.15
CA SER A 114 0.40 39.02 -3.30
C SER A 114 1.03 38.32 -4.51
N LEU A 115 0.51 37.16 -4.90
CA LEU A 115 0.90 36.46 -6.14
C LEU A 115 0.32 37.15 -7.39
N SER A 116 -0.91 37.63 -7.33
CA SER A 116 -1.53 38.37 -8.44
C SER A 116 -0.78 39.67 -8.78
N GLU A 117 -0.21 40.37 -7.80
CA GLU A 117 0.66 41.54 -8.03
C GLU A 117 1.92 41.20 -8.85
N GLN A 118 2.33 39.93 -8.83
CA GLN A 118 3.46 39.38 -9.58
C GLN A 118 3.02 38.70 -10.89
N GLY A 119 1.74 38.78 -11.25
CA GLY A 119 1.20 38.17 -12.45
C GLY A 119 0.99 36.65 -12.36
N ILE A 120 0.98 36.10 -11.14
CA ILE A 120 0.79 34.67 -10.88
C ILE A 120 -0.67 34.45 -10.46
N ALA A 121 -1.41 33.67 -11.23
CA ALA A 121 -2.78 33.31 -10.89
C ALA A 121 -2.81 32.35 -9.69
N SER A 122 -3.96 32.22 -9.03
CA SER A 122 -4.09 31.32 -7.89
C SER A 122 -5.47 30.68 -7.85
N TYR A 123 -5.54 29.46 -7.32
CA TYR A 123 -6.78 28.80 -6.95
C TYR A 123 -6.64 28.26 -5.53
N VAL A 124 -7.63 28.54 -4.70
CA VAL A 124 -7.66 28.13 -3.30
C VAL A 124 -8.52 26.89 -3.15
N LEU A 125 -8.04 25.85 -2.47
CA LEU A 125 -8.85 24.65 -2.19
C LEU A 125 -10.13 25.01 -1.43
N GLU A 126 -11.31 24.61 -1.93
CA GLU A 126 -12.60 25.14 -1.46
C GLU A 126 -12.87 24.85 0.03
N GLU A 127 -12.49 23.68 0.54
CA GLU A 127 -12.58 23.33 1.97
C GLU A 127 -11.84 24.34 2.85
N SER A 128 -10.65 24.76 2.43
CA SER A 128 -9.81 25.67 3.21
C SER A 128 -10.35 27.11 3.24
N CYS A 129 -11.29 27.46 2.35
CA CYS A 129 -11.95 28.77 2.35
C CYS A 129 -12.71 29.06 3.64
N ALA A 130 -13.06 28.03 4.43
CA ALA A 130 -13.68 28.17 5.76
C ALA A 130 -12.77 28.85 6.79
N GLN A 131 -11.45 28.94 6.53
CA GLN A 131 -10.53 29.71 7.36
C GLN A 131 -10.66 31.23 7.14
N ARG A 132 -11.29 31.65 6.03
CA ARG A 132 -11.39 33.06 5.62
C ARG A 132 -12.79 33.65 5.78
N GLY A 133 -13.78 32.86 6.17
CA GLY A 133 -15.14 33.31 6.38
C GLY A 133 -16.10 32.16 6.60
N GLU A 134 -17.36 32.47 6.94
CA GLU A 134 -18.40 31.45 7.06
C GLU A 134 -18.62 30.75 5.71
N ARG A 135 -18.74 29.43 5.77
CA ARG A 135 -19.03 28.55 4.63
C ARG A 135 -20.20 27.63 4.94
N PRO A 136 -20.94 27.17 3.92
CA PRO A 136 -21.89 26.07 4.10
C PRO A 136 -21.16 24.81 4.59
N ALA A 137 -21.91 23.90 5.22
CA ALA A 137 -21.37 22.60 5.59
C ALA A 137 -20.79 21.89 4.35
N SER A 138 -19.71 21.14 4.58
CA SER A 138 -19.00 20.45 3.51
C SER A 138 -19.81 19.26 3.00
N THR A 139 -19.84 19.13 1.68
CA THR A 139 -20.36 18.00 0.92
C THR A 139 -19.35 17.67 -0.17
N LEU A 140 -19.35 16.44 -0.71
CA LEU A 140 -18.47 16.10 -1.83
C LEU A 140 -18.71 17.01 -3.05
N GLU A 141 -19.96 17.42 -3.27
CA GLU A 141 -20.35 18.32 -4.37
C GLU A 141 -19.73 19.72 -4.23
N ASN A 142 -19.96 20.39 -3.09
CA ASN A 142 -19.52 21.78 -2.90
C ASN A 142 -18.05 21.92 -2.46
N THR A 143 -17.30 20.82 -2.39
CA THR A 143 -15.87 20.83 -2.12
C THR A 143 -15.10 20.15 -3.25
N LEU A 144 -14.85 18.84 -3.15
CA LEU A 144 -14.04 18.10 -4.12
C LEU A 144 -14.53 18.25 -5.57
N PHE A 145 -15.83 18.06 -5.83
CA PHE A 145 -16.34 18.13 -7.20
C PHE A 145 -16.34 19.57 -7.74
N HIS A 146 -16.61 20.55 -6.86
CA HIS A 146 -16.46 21.96 -7.19
C HIS A 146 -15.01 22.32 -7.57
N ASP A 147 -14.02 21.84 -6.82
CA ASP A 147 -12.60 22.03 -7.12
C ASP A 147 -12.21 21.40 -8.47
N ILE A 148 -12.62 20.16 -8.71
CA ILE A 148 -12.37 19.44 -9.97
C ILE A 148 -13.00 20.20 -11.15
N ARG A 149 -14.24 20.67 -11.02
CA ARG A 149 -14.97 21.39 -12.08
C ARG A 149 -14.34 22.75 -12.39
N ASN A 150 -13.96 23.51 -11.36
CA ASN A 150 -13.28 24.80 -11.55
C ASN A 150 -11.91 24.63 -12.21
N LEU A 151 -11.11 23.66 -11.79
CA LEU A 151 -9.85 23.34 -12.44
C LEU A 151 -10.06 22.87 -13.89
N GLY A 152 -11.13 22.12 -14.14
CA GLY A 152 -11.61 21.79 -15.49
C GLY A 152 -11.74 23.03 -16.37
N VAL A 153 -12.45 24.05 -15.91
CA VAL A 153 -12.66 25.31 -16.66
C VAL A 153 -11.37 26.11 -16.81
N ILE A 154 -10.57 26.21 -15.75
CA ILE A 154 -9.31 26.97 -15.72
C ILE A 154 -8.29 26.39 -16.71
N PHE A 155 -8.17 25.06 -16.76
CA PHE A 155 -7.17 24.36 -17.58
C PHE A 155 -7.70 23.91 -18.95
N ASP A 156 -8.96 24.18 -19.29
CA ASP A 156 -9.60 23.74 -20.54
C ASP A 156 -9.67 22.21 -20.68
N VAL A 157 -10.09 21.56 -19.59
CA VAL A 157 -10.20 20.10 -19.45
C VAL A 157 -11.56 19.67 -18.89
N GLU A 158 -12.60 20.48 -19.14
CA GLU A 158 -13.95 20.30 -18.62
C GLU A 158 -14.50 18.89 -18.89
N GLU A 159 -14.25 18.32 -20.07
CA GLU A 159 -14.68 16.96 -20.40
C GLU A 159 -14.03 15.90 -19.49
N ARG A 160 -12.72 16.06 -19.20
CA ARG A 160 -12.01 15.16 -18.28
C ARG A 160 -12.51 15.33 -16.85
N ALA A 161 -12.73 16.57 -16.43
CA ALA A 161 -13.25 16.89 -15.10
C ALA A 161 -14.64 16.28 -14.87
N GLU A 162 -15.58 16.46 -15.80
CA GLU A 162 -16.93 15.90 -15.68
C GLU A 162 -16.93 14.37 -15.81
N ALA A 163 -16.05 13.78 -16.62
CA ALA A 163 -15.90 12.32 -16.68
C ALA A 163 -15.42 11.73 -15.34
N LEU A 164 -14.47 12.40 -14.67
CA LEU A 164 -13.97 12.03 -13.35
C LEU A 164 -15.06 12.16 -12.28
N ILE A 165 -15.79 13.27 -12.25
CA ILE A 165 -16.92 13.48 -11.33
C ILE A 165 -17.98 12.40 -11.54
N ALA A 166 -18.37 12.13 -12.79
CA ALA A 166 -19.37 11.11 -13.10
C ALA A 166 -18.90 9.71 -12.67
N GLN A 167 -17.60 9.42 -12.68
CA GLN A 167 -17.06 8.18 -12.11
C GLN A 167 -17.25 8.15 -10.59
N TYR A 168 -16.86 9.21 -9.89
CA TYR A 168 -17.02 9.32 -8.44
C TYR A 168 -18.48 9.22 -7.99
N GLU A 169 -19.41 9.85 -8.70
CA GLU A 169 -20.84 9.74 -8.43
C GLU A 169 -21.36 8.31 -8.56
N ARG A 170 -20.91 7.57 -9.58
CA ARG A 170 -21.29 6.15 -9.74
C ARG A 170 -20.77 5.31 -8.59
N GLU A 171 -19.50 5.47 -8.22
CA GLU A 171 -18.89 4.74 -7.13
C GLU A 171 -19.55 5.07 -5.77
N LEU A 172 -19.93 6.33 -5.54
CA LEU A 172 -20.70 6.73 -4.36
C LEU A 172 -22.08 6.08 -4.33
N ALA A 173 -22.79 6.08 -5.47
CA ALA A 173 -24.11 5.47 -5.55
C ALA A 173 -24.08 3.97 -5.23
N GLU A 174 -23.03 3.25 -5.64
CA GLU A 174 -22.82 1.84 -5.28
C GLU A 174 -22.67 1.63 -3.78
N VAL A 175 -21.91 2.50 -3.09
CA VAL A 175 -21.74 2.41 -1.63
C VAL A 175 -23.07 2.71 -0.94
N GLN A 176 -23.72 3.80 -1.36
CA GLN A 176 -24.97 4.28 -0.75
C GLN A 176 -26.14 3.32 -0.94
N ALA A 177 -26.18 2.57 -2.06
CA ALA A 177 -27.20 1.56 -2.31
C ALA A 177 -27.19 0.41 -1.29
N ASN A 178 -26.07 0.19 -0.59
CA ASN A 178 -25.93 -0.85 0.43
C ASN A 178 -26.09 -0.32 1.85
N LEU A 179 -26.24 1.00 2.05
CA LEU A 179 -26.44 1.56 3.38
C LEU A 179 -27.81 1.16 3.96
N PRO A 180 -27.92 0.94 5.28
CA PRO A 180 -29.21 0.82 5.94
C PRO A 180 -30.11 2.02 5.66
N VAL A 181 -31.42 1.78 5.53
CA VAL A 181 -32.41 2.83 5.22
C VAL A 181 -32.39 3.98 6.23
N ASP A 182 -32.11 3.68 7.50
CA ASP A 182 -32.03 4.66 8.59
C ASP A 182 -30.57 4.86 9.08
N ALA A 183 -29.60 4.82 8.16
CA ALA A 183 -28.19 5.03 8.48
C ALA A 183 -27.94 6.44 9.04
N ASP A 184 -27.63 6.51 10.34
CA ASP A 184 -27.25 7.75 11.05
C ASP A 184 -26.30 7.41 12.22
N LEU A 185 -25.14 6.83 11.94
CA LEU A 185 -24.20 6.41 12.98
C LEU A 185 -23.46 7.61 13.58
N PRO A 186 -23.49 7.89 14.90
CA PRO A 186 -22.72 8.99 15.49
C PRO A 186 -21.21 8.69 15.46
N VAL A 187 -20.44 9.50 14.72
CA VAL A 187 -19.01 9.30 14.49
C VAL A 187 -18.19 10.46 15.05
N PHE A 188 -17.16 10.14 15.82
CA PHE A 188 -16.11 11.07 16.21
C PHE A 188 -14.90 10.93 15.30
N LEU A 189 -14.41 12.03 14.72
CA LEU A 189 -13.14 12.03 14.00
C LEU A 189 -11.99 12.49 14.90
N TYR A 190 -11.09 11.58 15.22
CA TYR A 190 -9.91 11.86 16.03
C TYR A 190 -8.68 12.10 15.15
N ASP A 191 -8.33 13.37 14.98
CA ASP A 191 -7.14 13.75 14.24
C ASP A 191 -5.87 13.62 15.09
N SER A 192 -5.77 14.40 16.17
CA SER A 192 -4.58 14.49 17.02
C SER A 192 -4.89 15.16 18.36
N GLY A 193 -3.92 15.18 19.27
CA GLY A 193 -4.00 15.89 20.56
C GLY A 193 -4.52 15.04 21.72
N GLU A 194 -3.85 15.13 22.88
CA GLU A 194 -4.21 14.41 24.11
C GLU A 194 -4.93 15.28 25.14
N GLN A 195 -4.66 16.59 25.16
CA GLN A 195 -5.34 17.56 26.04
C GLN A 195 -6.35 18.39 25.25
N ASP A 196 -5.86 18.99 24.17
CA ASP A 196 -6.62 19.76 23.19
C ASP A 196 -6.86 18.87 21.98
N VAL A 197 -8.03 18.23 21.91
CA VAL A 197 -8.33 17.23 20.88
C VAL A 197 -8.68 17.91 19.57
N PHE A 198 -7.84 17.73 18.56
CA PHE A 198 -8.05 18.24 17.22
C PHE A 198 -9.00 17.33 16.44
N THR A 199 -9.99 17.92 15.78
CA THR A 199 -11.09 17.22 15.09
C THR A 199 -11.60 18.03 13.90
N ALA A 200 -12.35 17.37 13.01
CA ALA A 200 -13.15 17.99 11.96
C ALA A 200 -14.48 18.55 12.51
N GLY A 201 -14.80 19.77 12.10
CA GLY A 201 -16.13 20.38 12.20
C GLY A 201 -16.92 20.28 10.89
N GLY A 202 -18.05 20.98 10.83
CA GLY A 202 -19.02 20.91 9.73
C GLY A 202 -18.50 21.35 8.35
N ASN A 203 -17.44 22.16 8.28
CA ASN A 203 -16.89 22.63 7.00
C ASN A 203 -15.73 21.77 6.46
N ALA A 204 -15.30 20.73 7.18
CA ALA A 204 -14.21 19.89 6.73
C ALA A 204 -14.69 18.74 5.85
N ILE A 205 -13.86 18.32 4.90
CA ILE A 205 -14.15 17.17 4.04
C ILE A 205 -14.44 15.86 4.81
N PRO A 206 -13.85 15.56 5.99
CA PRO A 206 -14.20 14.32 6.69
C PRO A 206 -15.66 14.29 7.12
N THR A 207 -16.29 15.44 7.36
CA THR A 207 -17.74 15.51 7.61
C THR A 207 -18.54 15.05 6.38
N ALA A 208 -18.13 15.45 5.18
CA ALA A 208 -18.75 15.01 3.94
C ALA A 208 -18.55 13.50 3.71
N ILE A 209 -17.34 12.99 3.97
CA ILE A 209 -16.98 11.57 3.82
C ILE A 209 -17.79 10.71 4.80
N ILE A 210 -17.85 11.11 6.08
CA ILE A 210 -18.64 10.44 7.12
C ILE A 210 -20.12 10.41 6.73
N SER A 211 -20.66 11.55 6.28
CA SER A 211 -22.06 11.65 5.85
C SER A 211 -22.36 10.74 4.65
N ALA A 212 -21.49 10.72 3.65
CA ALA A 212 -21.65 9.86 2.48
C ALA A 212 -21.53 8.36 2.82
N ALA A 213 -20.85 8.01 3.92
CA ALA A 213 -20.73 6.66 4.44
C ALA A 213 -21.90 6.24 5.37
N GLY A 214 -22.90 7.11 5.56
CA GLY A 214 -24.07 6.87 6.43
C GLY A 214 -23.86 7.22 7.90
N GLY A 215 -22.72 7.84 8.26
CA GLY A 215 -22.49 8.35 9.61
C GLY A 215 -22.84 9.83 9.75
N THR A 216 -22.93 10.31 10.98
CA THR A 216 -23.03 11.74 11.33
C THR A 216 -21.83 12.13 12.17
N ASN A 217 -21.03 13.09 11.68
CA ASN A 217 -19.94 13.66 12.50
C ASN A 217 -20.56 14.35 13.72
N ILE A 218 -20.20 13.90 14.92
CA ILE A 218 -20.73 14.46 16.16
C ILE A 218 -20.41 15.94 16.33
N PHE A 219 -19.45 16.53 15.60
CA PHE A 219 -19.13 17.96 15.62
C PHE A 219 -19.51 18.71 14.34
N ALA A 220 -20.43 18.17 13.53
CA ALA A 220 -20.89 18.81 12.29
C ALA A 220 -21.55 20.20 12.49
N ASP A 221 -22.00 20.52 13.71
CA ASP A 221 -22.54 21.83 14.09
C ASP A 221 -21.47 22.93 14.21
N LEU A 222 -20.20 22.55 14.41
CA LEU A 222 -19.11 23.52 14.48
C LEU A 222 -18.84 24.07 13.09
N LYS A 223 -19.14 25.36 12.86
CA LYS A 223 -18.87 26.09 11.60
C LYS A 223 -17.37 26.39 11.42
N LYS A 224 -16.56 25.35 11.45
CA LYS A 224 -15.12 25.34 11.24
C LYS A 224 -14.79 24.13 10.37
N SER A 225 -13.70 24.22 9.62
CA SER A 225 -13.13 23.04 9.00
C SER A 225 -12.46 22.21 10.10
N TRP A 226 -11.29 22.63 10.58
CA TRP A 226 -10.60 21.97 11.67
C TRP A 226 -10.65 22.81 12.95
N THR A 227 -10.79 22.15 14.09
CA THR A 227 -10.89 22.83 15.39
C THR A 227 -10.52 21.92 16.55
N THR A 228 -10.46 22.50 17.74
CA THR A 228 -10.11 21.80 18.98
C THR A 228 -11.34 21.70 19.88
N VAL A 229 -11.52 20.53 20.50
CA VAL A 229 -12.56 20.25 21.48
C VAL A 229 -11.95 19.58 22.72
N GLY A 230 -12.68 19.60 23.84
CA GLY A 230 -12.31 18.87 25.05
C GLY A 230 -12.92 17.46 25.07
N TRP A 231 -12.29 16.55 25.82
CA TRP A 231 -12.79 15.18 26.01
C TRP A 231 -14.19 15.13 26.63
N GLU A 232 -14.56 16.09 27.48
CA GLU A 232 -15.91 16.18 28.04
C GLU A 232 -16.98 16.33 26.96
N ALA A 233 -16.73 17.13 25.93
CA ALA A 233 -17.66 17.32 24.82
C ALA A 233 -17.78 16.06 23.95
N ILE A 234 -16.70 15.30 23.79
CA ILE A 234 -16.71 14.02 23.07
C ILE A 234 -17.54 12.99 23.84
N VAL A 235 -17.34 12.89 25.15
CA VAL A 235 -18.08 11.98 26.02
C VAL A 235 -19.57 12.34 26.07
N GLU A 236 -19.91 13.64 26.17
CA GLU A 236 -21.30 14.11 26.18
C GLU A 236 -22.03 13.79 24.86
N ARG A 237 -21.33 13.92 23.73
CA ARG A 237 -21.86 13.60 22.40
C ARG A 237 -21.85 12.11 22.08
N ASN A 238 -21.25 11.30 22.95
CA ASN A 238 -21.41 9.84 23.05
C ASN A 238 -21.29 9.09 21.70
N PRO A 239 -20.15 9.20 20.99
CA PRO A 239 -19.99 8.58 19.68
C PRO A 239 -20.08 7.05 19.74
N GLU A 240 -20.65 6.47 18.69
CA GLU A 240 -20.73 5.01 18.49
C GLU A 240 -19.57 4.47 17.64
N PHE A 241 -18.83 5.36 16.98
CA PHE A 241 -17.68 5.02 16.16
C PHE A 241 -16.60 6.10 16.25
N ILE A 242 -15.32 5.72 16.19
CA ILE A 242 -14.19 6.66 16.10
C ILE A 242 -13.42 6.44 14.80
N VAL A 243 -13.25 7.49 14.00
CA VAL A 243 -12.39 7.51 12.82
C VAL A 243 -11.10 8.21 13.17
N ILE A 244 -9.95 7.56 12.99
CA ILE A 244 -8.62 8.08 13.31
C ILE A 244 -7.91 8.49 12.02
N VAL A 245 -7.36 9.69 11.96
CA VAL A 245 -6.57 10.17 10.80
C VAL A 245 -5.09 9.85 11.01
N ASP A 246 -4.48 8.94 10.28
CA ASP A 246 -3.07 8.56 10.51
C ASP A 246 -2.07 9.56 9.89
N TYR A 247 -1.16 10.05 10.73
CA TYR A 247 -0.08 10.99 10.37
C TYR A 247 1.32 10.37 10.53
N SER A 248 1.41 9.09 10.93
CA SER A 248 2.64 8.30 11.09
C SER A 248 3.66 8.74 12.14
N GLU A 249 3.75 10.02 12.52
CA GLU A 249 4.54 10.46 13.68
C GLU A 249 3.92 9.97 15.00
N VAL A 250 2.59 10.11 15.11
CA VAL A 250 1.78 9.47 16.14
C VAL A 250 0.81 8.54 15.42
N THR A 251 1.05 7.23 15.56
CA THR A 251 0.35 6.23 14.76
C THR A 251 -1.12 6.13 15.14
N ALA A 252 -1.92 5.56 14.24
CA ALA A 252 -3.32 5.28 14.53
C ALA A 252 -3.49 4.36 15.75
N GLU A 253 -2.61 3.36 15.93
CA GLU A 253 -2.63 2.45 17.07
C GLU A 253 -2.34 3.18 18.38
N GLN A 254 -1.39 4.12 18.38
CA GLN A 254 -1.08 4.92 19.56
C GLN A 254 -2.28 5.78 19.96
N LYS A 255 -2.97 6.40 19.00
CA LYS A 255 -4.18 7.19 19.27
C LYS A 255 -5.35 6.33 19.72
N GLN A 256 -5.55 5.16 19.11
CA GLN A 256 -6.57 4.20 19.54
C GLN A 256 -6.30 3.72 20.97
N ALA A 257 -5.04 3.39 21.28
CA ALA A 257 -4.63 2.97 22.61
C ALA A 257 -4.83 4.11 23.63
N PHE A 258 -4.50 5.35 23.29
CA PHE A 258 -4.74 6.51 24.13
C PHE A 258 -6.24 6.67 24.43
N ALA A 259 -7.08 6.73 23.40
CA ALA A 259 -8.53 6.90 23.54
C ALA A 259 -9.17 5.74 24.32
N THR A 260 -8.68 4.51 24.14
CA THR A 260 -9.17 3.32 24.86
C THR A 260 -8.77 3.33 26.33
N ASN A 261 -7.58 3.83 26.67
CA ASN A 261 -7.07 3.84 28.04
C ASN A 261 -7.47 5.10 28.84
N LEU A 262 -8.05 6.11 28.18
CA LEU A 262 -8.47 7.34 28.84
C LEU A 262 -9.66 7.07 29.79
N PRO A 263 -9.54 7.30 31.12
CA PRO A 263 -10.59 6.94 32.07
C PRO A 263 -11.95 7.60 31.81
N ALA A 264 -11.96 8.80 31.19
CA ALA A 264 -13.18 9.51 30.82
C ALA A 264 -13.94 8.85 29.66
N MET A 265 -13.27 8.09 28.80
CA MET A 265 -13.84 7.46 27.61
C MET A 265 -14.31 6.02 27.85
N LYS A 266 -14.08 5.46 29.04
CA LYS A 266 -14.33 4.03 29.34
C LYS A 266 -15.78 3.57 29.11
N ASP A 267 -16.73 4.50 29.20
CA ASP A 267 -18.17 4.23 29.05
C ASP A 267 -18.71 4.67 27.67
N VAL A 268 -17.86 5.23 26.80
CA VAL A 268 -18.25 5.68 25.45
C VAL A 268 -18.46 4.46 24.54
N PRO A 269 -19.59 4.32 23.84
CA PRO A 269 -19.93 3.13 23.06
C PRO A 269 -18.87 2.73 22.03
N ALA A 270 -18.25 3.69 21.34
CA ALA A 270 -17.18 3.38 20.40
C ALA A 270 -15.99 2.66 21.07
N VAL A 271 -15.61 3.07 22.28
CA VAL A 271 -14.49 2.48 23.04
C VAL A 271 -14.90 1.13 23.64
N VAL A 272 -16.10 1.05 24.25
CA VAL A 272 -16.62 -0.20 24.83
C VAL A 272 -16.71 -1.31 23.78
N ASN A 273 -17.17 -0.97 22.57
CA ASN A 273 -17.36 -1.92 21.48
C ASN A 273 -16.16 -2.04 20.54
N GLN A 274 -15.05 -1.35 20.83
CA GLN A 274 -13.83 -1.34 20.01
C GLN A 274 -14.09 -0.98 18.53
N ARG A 275 -14.93 0.02 18.28
CA ARG A 275 -15.35 0.46 16.95
C ARG A 275 -14.50 1.60 16.43
N PHE A 276 -13.44 1.25 15.70
CA PHE A 276 -12.48 2.18 15.11
C PHE A 276 -12.29 1.93 13.62
N ALA A 277 -11.96 2.98 12.87
CA ALA A 277 -11.45 2.90 11.51
C ALA A 277 -10.35 3.93 11.33
N VAL A 278 -9.42 3.64 10.43
CA VAL A 278 -8.26 4.49 10.14
C VAL A 278 -8.37 5.02 8.73
N LEU A 279 -8.13 6.31 8.55
CA LEU A 279 -7.92 6.93 7.25
C LEU A 279 -6.52 7.53 7.21
N PRO A 280 -5.75 7.36 6.12
CA PRO A 280 -4.52 8.12 5.94
C PRO A 280 -4.83 9.62 5.81
N TYR A 281 -3.88 10.48 6.17
CA TYR A 281 -4.02 11.94 6.07
C TYR A 281 -4.56 12.40 4.71
N ALA A 282 -3.99 11.91 3.60
CA ALA A 282 -4.40 12.28 2.25
C ALA A 282 -5.84 11.89 1.91
N ALA A 283 -6.42 10.90 2.61
CA ALA A 283 -7.82 10.54 2.46
C ALA A 283 -8.76 11.42 3.31
N ALA A 284 -8.21 12.13 4.30
CA ALA A 284 -8.93 13.08 5.16
C ALA A 284 -8.89 14.54 4.64
N THR A 285 -8.29 14.78 3.48
CA THR A 285 -8.26 16.07 2.77
C THR A 285 -8.94 15.95 1.39
N PRO A 286 -9.46 17.04 0.79
CA PRO A 286 -10.17 16.94 -0.50
C PRO A 286 -9.24 16.42 -1.60
N GLY A 287 -9.57 15.27 -2.20
CA GLY A 287 -8.79 14.69 -3.28
C GLY A 287 -9.33 13.34 -3.78
N PRO A 288 -8.65 12.72 -4.76
CA PRO A 288 -9.10 11.48 -5.41
C PRO A 288 -9.38 10.31 -4.46
N ARG A 289 -8.76 10.31 -3.27
CA ARG A 289 -8.91 9.27 -2.26
C ARG A 289 -10.25 9.28 -1.53
N ASN A 290 -11.03 10.36 -1.60
CA ASN A 290 -12.21 10.50 -0.73
C ASN A 290 -13.31 9.48 -1.04
N ILE A 291 -13.49 9.05 -2.29
CA ILE A 291 -14.52 8.06 -2.65
C ILE A 291 -14.18 6.68 -2.07
N ALA A 292 -12.90 6.29 -2.15
CA ALA A 292 -12.40 5.09 -1.48
C ALA A 292 -12.55 5.20 0.04
N ALA A 293 -12.30 6.38 0.63
CA ALA A 293 -12.51 6.64 2.06
C ALA A 293 -13.98 6.44 2.47
N VAL A 294 -14.94 6.94 1.68
CA VAL A 294 -16.38 6.71 1.90
C VAL A 294 -16.69 5.21 1.94
N ARG A 295 -16.17 4.45 0.97
CA ARG A 295 -16.35 2.98 0.92
C ARG A 295 -15.75 2.28 2.14
N THR A 296 -14.55 2.66 2.56
CA THR A 296 -13.86 2.12 3.74
C THR A 296 -14.67 2.39 5.01
N LEU A 297 -15.12 3.63 5.21
CA LEU A 297 -15.93 3.99 6.37
C LEU A 297 -17.29 3.30 6.36
N ALA A 298 -17.99 3.25 5.23
CA ALA A 298 -19.29 2.60 5.14
C ALA A 298 -19.24 1.11 5.54
N LYS A 299 -18.22 0.39 5.05
CA LYS A 299 -17.94 -1.00 5.43
C LYS A 299 -17.65 -1.16 6.93
N ALA A 300 -16.91 -0.22 7.52
CA ALA A 300 -16.59 -0.24 8.93
C ALA A 300 -17.80 0.12 9.82
N PHE A 301 -18.64 1.04 9.36
CA PHE A 301 -19.84 1.51 10.06
C PHE A 301 -20.93 0.44 10.07
N TYR A 302 -21.13 -0.25 8.95
CA TYR A 302 -22.22 -1.20 8.75
C TYR A 302 -21.73 -2.56 8.23
N PRO A 303 -20.88 -3.27 8.99
CA PRO A 303 -20.27 -4.52 8.54
C PRO A 303 -21.27 -5.63 8.19
N ASP A 304 -22.52 -5.55 8.66
CA ASP A 304 -23.61 -6.47 8.29
C ASP A 304 -24.28 -6.09 6.96
N ALA A 305 -24.45 -4.80 6.71
CA ALA A 305 -24.98 -4.29 5.44
C ALA A 305 -23.96 -4.47 4.30
N PHE A 306 -22.68 -4.43 4.66
CA PHE A 306 -21.56 -4.78 3.80
C PHE A 306 -21.01 -6.20 4.06
N GLY A 307 -21.75 -6.99 4.86
CA GLY A 307 -21.50 -8.37 5.30
C GLY A 307 -20.09 -8.93 5.16
N ALA A 308 -19.41 -9.18 6.27
CA ALA A 308 -18.47 -10.31 6.36
C ALA A 308 -19.26 -11.64 6.22
N THR A 309 -19.55 -12.02 4.99
CA THR A 309 -20.14 -13.28 4.52
C THR A 309 -19.51 -13.49 3.15
N PRO A 310 -19.15 -14.73 2.76
CA PRO A 310 -18.37 -15.05 1.57
C PRO A 310 -18.69 -14.10 0.43
N ALA A 311 -17.68 -13.33 -0.03
CA ALA A 311 -17.73 -12.44 -1.18
C ALA A 311 -18.89 -12.84 -2.10
N ALA A 312 -19.98 -12.08 -2.03
CA ALA A 312 -21.02 -12.17 -3.04
C ALA A 312 -20.28 -12.04 -4.39
N PRO A 313 -20.60 -12.89 -5.38
CA PRO A 313 -19.81 -12.99 -6.59
C PRO A 313 -19.64 -11.58 -7.15
N VAL A 314 -18.38 -11.13 -7.18
CA VAL A 314 -18.02 -9.91 -7.89
C VAL A 314 -18.50 -10.15 -9.31
N THR A 315 -19.60 -9.52 -9.71
CA THR A 315 -20.16 -9.63 -11.07
C THR A 315 -19.41 -8.68 -12.01
N GLY A 316 -18.09 -8.70 -11.87
CA GLY A 316 -17.11 -8.13 -12.76
C GLY A 316 -15.88 -9.03 -12.71
N GLY A 317 -15.50 -9.62 -13.84
CA GLY A 317 -14.30 -10.45 -13.96
C GLY A 317 -14.53 -11.96 -14.05
N PHE A 318 -15.73 -12.48 -13.73
CA PHE A 318 -16.10 -13.89 -13.95
C PHE A 318 -17.07 -14.04 -15.14
N PRO A 319 -16.95 -15.09 -15.98
CA PRO A 319 -15.99 -16.18 -15.87
C PRO A 319 -14.55 -15.72 -16.14
N LEU A 320 -13.65 -16.07 -15.22
CA LEU A 320 -12.23 -15.75 -15.29
C LEU A 320 -11.49 -16.98 -15.79
N THR A 321 -10.67 -16.85 -16.82
CA THR A 321 -9.82 -17.96 -17.27
C THR A 321 -8.36 -17.61 -16.99
N ILE A 322 -7.71 -18.45 -16.17
CA ILE A 322 -6.29 -18.32 -15.84
C ILE A 322 -5.56 -19.55 -16.36
N GLU A 323 -4.43 -19.32 -17.03
CA GLU A 323 -3.43 -20.35 -17.28
C GLU A 323 -2.39 -20.30 -16.16
N ASN A 324 -2.22 -21.41 -15.44
CA ASN A 324 -1.26 -21.50 -14.35
C ASN A 324 -0.45 -22.80 -14.46
N CYS A 325 0.85 -22.68 -14.72
CA CYS A 325 1.79 -23.79 -14.94
C CYS A 325 1.28 -24.83 -15.96
N GLY A 326 0.86 -24.37 -17.14
CA GLY A 326 0.36 -25.24 -18.23
C GLY A 326 -1.04 -25.83 -18.00
N VAL A 327 -1.73 -25.43 -16.93
CA VAL A 327 -3.12 -25.83 -16.66
C VAL A 327 -4.03 -24.61 -16.77
N THR A 328 -4.91 -24.63 -17.77
CA THR A 328 -5.97 -23.62 -17.93
C THR A 328 -7.19 -23.99 -17.11
N GLN A 329 -7.68 -23.04 -16.30
CA GLN A 329 -8.87 -23.21 -15.48
C GLN A 329 -9.80 -22.00 -15.64
N THR A 330 -11.10 -22.28 -15.66
CA THR A 330 -12.13 -21.26 -15.70
C THR A 330 -12.87 -21.23 -14.38
N TYR A 331 -12.79 -20.11 -13.70
CA TYR A 331 -13.53 -19.82 -12.48
C TYR A 331 -14.83 -19.15 -12.88
N THR A 332 -15.96 -19.66 -12.41
CA THR A 332 -17.29 -19.05 -12.66
C THR A 332 -17.74 -18.16 -11.50
N ALA A 333 -17.07 -18.28 -10.35
CA ALA A 333 -17.23 -17.47 -9.15
C ALA A 333 -15.94 -17.58 -8.31
N PRO A 334 -15.72 -16.70 -7.32
CA PRO A 334 -14.64 -16.84 -6.35
C PRO A 334 -14.70 -18.17 -5.60
N PRO A 335 -13.56 -18.85 -5.34
CA PRO A 335 -13.54 -20.02 -4.47
C PRO A 335 -14.00 -19.73 -3.05
N GLU A 336 -14.69 -20.70 -2.45
CA GLU A 336 -15.28 -20.57 -1.13
C GLU A 336 -14.60 -21.42 -0.06
N ARG A 337 -13.91 -22.49 -0.47
CA ARG A 337 -13.35 -23.53 0.39
C ARG A 337 -11.95 -23.89 -0.10
N ALA A 338 -10.99 -23.05 0.23
CA ALA A 338 -9.61 -23.19 -0.17
C ALA A 338 -8.77 -24.00 0.82
N VAL A 339 -7.85 -24.80 0.31
CA VAL A 339 -6.74 -25.36 1.08
C VAL A 339 -5.43 -24.77 0.58
N SER A 340 -4.63 -24.22 1.50
CA SER A 340 -3.26 -23.80 1.19
C SER A 340 -2.25 -24.87 1.61
N LEU A 341 -1.27 -25.12 0.74
CA LEU A 341 -0.17 -26.04 0.95
C LEU A 341 1.12 -25.24 0.86
N ASN A 342 2.00 -25.40 1.85
CA ASN A 342 3.21 -24.60 2.09
C ASN A 342 2.93 -23.25 2.77
N GLN A 343 3.94 -22.77 3.52
CA GLN A 343 3.81 -21.58 4.35
C GLN A 343 3.59 -20.30 3.53
N GLN A 344 4.33 -20.11 2.43
CA GLN A 344 4.19 -18.93 1.58
C GLN A 344 2.81 -18.82 0.93
N SER A 345 2.22 -19.94 0.52
CA SER A 345 0.85 -19.96 0.00
C SER A 345 -0.16 -19.62 1.08
N THR A 346 0.03 -20.16 2.27
CA THR A 346 -0.81 -19.88 3.44
C THR A 346 -0.77 -18.40 3.80
N GLU A 347 0.43 -17.84 4.01
CA GLU A 347 0.59 -16.44 4.39
C GLU A 347 0.06 -15.47 3.32
N LEU A 348 0.23 -15.78 2.04
CA LEU A 348 -0.27 -14.92 0.97
C LEU A 348 -1.81 -14.93 0.90
N MET A 349 -2.46 -16.07 1.12
CA MET A 349 -3.93 -16.12 1.26
C MET A 349 -4.41 -15.33 2.48
N LEU A 350 -3.73 -15.45 3.61
CA LEU A 350 -4.07 -14.70 4.83
C LEU A 350 -3.86 -13.20 4.63
N ALA A 351 -2.76 -12.77 3.99
CA ALA A 351 -2.48 -11.38 3.67
C ALA A 351 -3.53 -10.75 2.73
N LEU A 352 -4.14 -11.56 1.85
CA LEU A 352 -5.29 -11.15 1.04
C LEU A 352 -6.60 -11.11 1.84
N GLY A 353 -6.59 -11.41 3.13
CA GLY A 353 -7.75 -11.47 4.02
C GLY A 353 -8.68 -12.64 3.71
N LEU A 354 -8.14 -13.78 3.25
CA LEU A 354 -8.92 -14.94 2.81
C LEU A 354 -9.10 -15.99 3.90
N ALA A 355 -8.77 -15.72 5.17
CA ALA A 355 -8.90 -16.69 6.27
C ALA A 355 -10.29 -17.37 6.32
N ASN A 356 -11.36 -16.61 6.11
CA ASN A 356 -12.74 -17.13 6.10
C ASN A 356 -13.08 -18.00 4.86
N ARG A 357 -12.22 -18.00 3.84
CA ARG A 357 -12.32 -18.85 2.65
C ARG A 357 -11.44 -20.09 2.77
N MET A 358 -10.68 -20.24 3.85
CA MET A 358 -9.73 -21.34 4.02
C MET A 358 -10.32 -22.43 4.91
N VAL A 359 -10.41 -23.64 4.39
CA VAL A 359 -10.89 -24.83 5.11
C VAL A 359 -9.74 -25.73 5.58
N GLY A 360 -8.51 -25.41 5.21
CA GLY A 360 -7.33 -26.12 5.67
C GLY A 360 -6.01 -25.47 5.27
N THR A 361 -5.00 -25.69 6.07
CA THR A 361 -3.59 -25.39 5.78
C THR A 361 -2.77 -26.66 5.97
N ALA A 362 -1.60 -26.74 5.32
CA ALA A 362 -0.64 -27.79 5.60
C ALA A 362 0.78 -27.36 5.24
N TYR A 363 1.78 -28.04 5.82
CA TYR A 363 3.20 -27.86 5.50
C TYR A 363 3.74 -26.47 5.86
N LEU A 364 3.75 -26.13 7.16
CA LEU A 364 4.54 -24.97 7.62
C LEU A 364 6.02 -25.32 7.72
N ASP A 365 6.88 -24.36 7.40
CA ASP A 365 8.33 -24.50 7.45
C ASP A 365 8.91 -23.93 8.76
N ASP A 366 8.41 -22.78 9.19
CA ASP A 366 8.76 -22.09 10.43
C ASP A 366 7.57 -21.29 11.01
N ALA A 367 7.84 -20.29 11.85
CA ALA A 367 6.80 -19.50 12.51
C ALA A 367 6.06 -18.58 11.53
N ILE A 368 4.72 -18.60 11.59
CA ILE A 368 3.85 -17.71 10.82
C ILE A 368 4.22 -16.23 11.05
N PHE A 369 4.07 -15.44 9.99
CA PHE A 369 4.34 -14.00 10.03
C PHE A 369 3.41 -13.37 11.06
N GLU A 370 3.98 -12.67 12.05
CA GLU A 370 3.26 -12.26 13.25
C GLU A 370 1.95 -11.51 12.95
N PRO A 371 1.91 -10.56 11.99
CA PRO A 371 0.66 -9.87 11.62
C PRO A 371 -0.46 -10.79 11.14
N LEU A 372 -0.14 -12.00 10.68
CA LEU A 372 -1.07 -13.00 10.16
C LEU A 372 -1.40 -14.10 11.18
N ALA A 373 -0.78 -14.08 12.37
CA ALA A 373 -0.90 -15.17 13.35
C ALA A 373 -2.34 -15.33 13.87
N ALA A 374 -3.05 -14.22 14.09
CA ALA A 374 -4.45 -14.23 14.54
C ALA A 374 -5.37 -14.85 13.48
N ASP A 375 -5.13 -14.54 12.20
CA ASP A 375 -5.90 -15.08 11.09
C ASP A 375 -5.60 -16.57 10.88
N TYR A 376 -4.33 -16.95 10.92
CA TYR A 376 -3.88 -18.34 10.81
C TYR A 376 -4.51 -19.22 11.90
N ALA A 377 -4.58 -18.75 13.15
CA ALA A 377 -5.15 -19.51 14.27
C ALA A 377 -6.62 -19.91 14.07
N ARG A 378 -7.33 -19.27 13.15
CA ARG A 378 -8.73 -19.60 12.80
C ARG A 378 -8.86 -20.69 11.75
N VAL A 379 -7.78 -21.01 11.02
CA VAL A 379 -7.81 -21.96 9.91
C VAL A 379 -7.32 -23.34 10.38
N PRO A 380 -8.04 -24.44 10.09
CA PRO A 380 -7.61 -25.78 10.48
C PRO A 380 -6.27 -26.18 9.85
N VAL A 381 -5.41 -26.88 10.60
CA VAL A 381 -4.21 -27.53 10.06
C VAL A 381 -4.55 -28.97 9.72
N LEU A 382 -4.50 -29.33 8.43
CA LEU A 382 -4.88 -30.65 7.95
C LEU A 382 -3.76 -31.69 8.16
N ALA A 383 -2.51 -31.27 8.05
CA ALA A 383 -1.34 -32.11 8.24
C ALA A 383 -0.07 -31.28 8.49
N GLU A 384 0.91 -31.86 9.19
CA GLU A 384 2.24 -31.26 9.38
C GLU A 384 3.03 -31.15 8.06
N LYS A 385 2.79 -32.08 7.12
CA LYS A 385 3.32 -32.11 5.76
C LYS A 385 2.16 -32.14 4.77
N TYR A 386 2.35 -32.64 3.54
CA TYR A 386 1.24 -32.76 2.61
C TYR A 386 0.20 -33.77 3.13
N PRO A 387 -1.10 -33.42 3.15
CA PRO A 387 -2.15 -34.34 3.57
C PRO A 387 -2.30 -35.49 2.57
N SER A 388 -2.87 -36.62 2.99
CA SER A 388 -3.30 -37.63 2.01
C SER A 388 -4.46 -37.08 1.17
N LEU A 389 -4.70 -37.65 -0.02
CA LEU A 389 -5.86 -37.29 -0.83
C LEU A 389 -7.17 -37.42 -0.05
N GLU A 390 -7.31 -38.46 0.78
CA GLU A 390 -8.49 -38.66 1.62
C GLU A 390 -8.69 -37.52 2.63
N VAL A 391 -7.61 -37.10 3.31
CA VAL A 391 -7.66 -35.99 4.27
C VAL A 391 -7.98 -34.67 3.55
N LEU A 392 -7.38 -34.44 2.37
CA LEU A 392 -7.67 -33.26 1.57
C LEU A 392 -9.15 -33.21 1.14
N LEU A 393 -9.67 -34.31 0.58
CA LEU A 393 -11.06 -34.37 0.11
C LEU A 393 -12.07 -34.33 1.27
N ALA A 394 -11.71 -34.83 2.45
CA ALA A 394 -12.56 -34.74 3.65
C ALA A 394 -12.77 -33.29 4.13
N ALA A 395 -11.86 -32.37 3.79
CA ALA A 395 -12.04 -30.93 4.05
C ALA A 395 -13.05 -30.28 3.07
N ASP A 396 -13.49 -31.00 2.04
CA ASP A 396 -14.42 -30.55 0.99
C ASP A 396 -13.97 -29.24 0.30
N PRO A 397 -12.73 -29.15 -0.24
CA PRO A 397 -12.26 -27.93 -0.85
C PRO A 397 -12.76 -27.76 -2.29
N ASP A 398 -12.97 -26.51 -2.73
CA ASP A 398 -13.21 -26.14 -4.13
C ASP A 398 -11.98 -25.50 -4.80
N PHE A 399 -10.92 -25.26 -4.02
CA PHE A 399 -9.65 -24.71 -4.50
C PHE A 399 -8.47 -25.20 -3.66
N VAL A 400 -7.35 -25.52 -4.30
CA VAL A 400 -6.10 -25.92 -3.65
C VAL A 400 -4.95 -25.08 -4.19
N TYR A 401 -4.31 -24.31 -3.32
CA TYR A 401 -3.14 -23.51 -3.66
C TYR A 401 -1.88 -24.10 -3.04
N ALA A 402 -0.90 -24.45 -3.88
CA ALA A 402 0.37 -24.99 -3.43
C ALA A 402 1.56 -24.08 -3.78
N GLY A 403 2.47 -23.96 -2.84
CA GLY A 403 3.73 -23.25 -3.01
C GLY A 403 4.71 -24.00 -3.90
N TYR A 404 4.60 -25.33 -3.97
CA TYR A 404 5.43 -26.18 -4.83
C TYR A 404 4.60 -27.16 -5.66
N SER A 405 5.06 -27.45 -6.88
CA SER A 405 4.43 -28.45 -7.75
C SER A 405 4.49 -29.88 -7.17
N SER A 406 5.48 -30.18 -6.32
CA SER A 406 5.61 -31.47 -5.61
C SER A 406 4.43 -31.78 -4.70
N ALA A 407 3.70 -30.77 -4.21
CA ALA A 407 2.49 -30.98 -3.43
C ALA A 407 1.46 -31.82 -4.20
N PHE A 408 1.30 -31.57 -5.50
CA PHE A 408 0.39 -32.33 -6.34
C PHE A 408 0.95 -33.71 -6.71
N ASP A 409 2.27 -33.87 -6.78
CA ASP A 409 2.94 -35.16 -6.93
C ASP A 409 2.61 -36.08 -5.74
N ASP A 410 2.76 -35.57 -4.52
CA ASP A 410 2.55 -36.34 -3.28
C ASP A 410 1.06 -36.61 -2.98
N ILE A 411 0.19 -35.61 -3.19
CA ILE A 411 -1.23 -35.72 -2.83
C ILE A 411 -2.02 -36.48 -3.90
N SER A 412 -1.76 -36.19 -5.16
CA SER A 412 -2.63 -36.60 -6.28
C SER A 412 -1.92 -37.49 -7.31
N GLN A 413 -0.81 -38.13 -6.91
CA GLN A 413 0.05 -38.91 -7.81
C GLN A 413 0.49 -38.10 -9.05
N GLY A 414 0.67 -36.79 -8.87
CA GLY A 414 1.10 -35.84 -9.91
C GLY A 414 -0.02 -35.22 -10.75
N SER A 415 -1.29 -35.50 -10.45
CA SER A 415 -2.40 -35.08 -11.32
C SER A 415 -3.30 -34.02 -10.70
N ARG A 416 -3.03 -32.75 -11.04
CA ARG A 416 -4.01 -31.65 -10.88
C ARG A 416 -5.34 -31.93 -11.59
N ALA A 417 -5.32 -32.76 -12.65
CA ALA A 417 -6.53 -33.16 -13.37
C ALA A 417 -7.47 -34.02 -12.51
N LEU A 418 -6.94 -34.86 -11.62
CA LEU A 418 -7.75 -35.68 -10.70
C LEU A 418 -8.59 -34.83 -9.75
N LEU A 419 -8.00 -33.77 -9.20
CA LEU A 419 -8.71 -32.81 -8.35
C LEU A 419 -9.77 -32.04 -9.14
N ARG A 420 -9.44 -31.66 -10.38
CA ARG A 420 -10.38 -30.96 -11.27
C ARG A 420 -11.58 -31.81 -11.69
N GLU A 421 -11.42 -33.12 -11.85
CA GLU A 421 -12.55 -34.05 -12.06
C GLU A 421 -13.53 -34.06 -10.89
N GLN A 422 -13.07 -33.72 -9.68
CA GLN A 422 -13.89 -33.55 -8.49
C GLN A 422 -14.43 -32.11 -8.32
N GLY A 423 -14.22 -31.23 -9.31
CA GLY A 423 -14.65 -29.83 -9.25
C GLY A 423 -13.70 -28.91 -8.46
N ILE A 424 -12.51 -29.40 -8.10
CA ILE A 424 -11.55 -28.67 -7.28
C ILE A 424 -10.55 -27.96 -8.19
N ASN A 425 -10.54 -26.63 -8.14
CA ASN A 425 -9.55 -25.83 -8.85
C ASN A 425 -8.20 -25.92 -8.13
N THR A 426 -7.11 -25.69 -8.86
CA THR A 426 -5.75 -25.81 -8.33
C THR A 426 -4.91 -24.63 -8.77
N TYR A 427 -4.00 -24.16 -7.94
CA TYR A 427 -3.04 -23.12 -8.32
C TYR A 427 -1.68 -23.50 -7.77
N ILE A 428 -0.63 -23.35 -8.58
CA ILE A 428 0.76 -23.50 -8.17
C ILE A 428 1.37 -22.11 -8.23
N GLN A 429 2.12 -21.75 -7.20
CA GLN A 429 2.92 -20.53 -7.21
C GLN A 429 3.80 -20.46 -8.48
N PRO A 430 3.75 -19.39 -9.29
CA PRO A 430 4.41 -19.36 -10.60
C PRO A 430 5.91 -19.65 -10.59
N SER A 431 6.62 -19.24 -9.54
CA SER A 431 8.06 -19.53 -9.35
C SER A 431 8.37 -21.03 -9.19
N SER A 432 7.36 -21.85 -8.91
CA SER A 432 7.43 -23.30 -8.77
C SER A 432 6.87 -24.08 -9.96
N CYS A 433 6.49 -23.41 -11.06
CA CYS A 433 6.09 -24.08 -12.30
C CYS A 433 7.27 -24.89 -12.89
N LYS A 434 7.02 -26.16 -13.24
CA LYS A 434 7.96 -26.96 -14.05
C LYS A 434 7.91 -26.47 -15.50
N SER A 435 9.04 -26.12 -16.11
CA SER A 435 9.08 -25.83 -17.55
C SER A 435 9.19 -27.13 -18.37
N GLU A 436 8.62 -27.15 -19.57
CA GLU A 436 8.77 -28.30 -20.48
C GLU A 436 10.25 -28.53 -20.82
N GLY A 437 10.75 -29.74 -20.51
CA GLY A 437 12.12 -30.17 -20.84
C GLY A 437 13.18 -29.86 -19.79
N ALA A 438 12.85 -29.25 -18.65
CA ALA A 438 13.82 -29.05 -17.57
C ALA A 438 13.97 -30.29 -16.68
N GLN A 439 15.22 -30.65 -16.37
CA GLN A 439 15.52 -31.57 -15.27
C GLN A 439 15.12 -30.91 -13.94
N ALA A 440 14.70 -31.74 -12.99
CA ALA A 440 13.96 -31.38 -11.77
C ALA A 440 14.61 -30.32 -10.87
N ASP A 441 15.89 -30.01 -11.05
CA ASP A 441 16.67 -29.33 -10.01
C ASP A 441 17.31 -28.00 -10.47
N ASN A 442 17.20 -27.62 -11.75
CA ASN A 442 17.83 -26.38 -12.25
C ASN A 442 17.12 -25.80 -13.49
N VAL A 443 15.84 -25.43 -13.31
CA VAL A 443 15.12 -24.63 -14.31
C VAL A 443 15.83 -23.27 -14.40
N GLN A 444 16.19 -22.85 -15.63
CA GLN A 444 16.39 -21.44 -15.94
C GLN A 444 15.08 -20.70 -15.63
N ARG A 445 14.91 -20.33 -14.37
CA ARG A 445 13.89 -19.40 -13.93
C ARG A 445 14.30 -18.07 -14.54
N SER A 446 13.41 -17.42 -15.29
CA SER A 446 13.52 -15.96 -15.43
C SER A 446 13.69 -15.42 -14.02
N ALA A 447 14.66 -14.53 -13.80
CA ALA A 447 14.99 -14.01 -12.47
C ALA A 447 13.70 -13.80 -11.67
N ALA A 448 13.48 -14.62 -10.63
CA ALA A 448 12.24 -14.61 -9.86
C ALA A 448 12.15 -13.27 -9.17
N GLY A 449 11.50 -12.32 -9.83
CA GLY A 449 11.51 -10.93 -9.46
C GLY A 449 10.35 -10.64 -8.53
N VAL A 450 10.45 -9.51 -7.83
CA VAL A 450 9.32 -8.95 -7.07
C VAL A 450 8.07 -8.79 -7.97
N ALA A 451 8.26 -8.53 -9.27
CA ALA A 451 7.19 -8.45 -10.26
C ALA A 451 6.38 -9.75 -10.42
N ASP A 452 7.01 -10.91 -10.35
CA ASP A 452 6.32 -12.21 -10.46
C ASP A 452 5.41 -12.45 -9.25
N ILE A 453 5.88 -12.02 -8.07
CA ILE A 453 5.10 -12.08 -6.83
C ILE A 453 3.91 -11.13 -6.92
N TYR A 454 4.08 -9.92 -7.48
CA TYR A 454 2.97 -9.01 -7.72
C TYR A 454 1.95 -9.56 -8.72
N ALA A 455 2.42 -10.20 -9.80
CA ALA A 455 1.54 -10.87 -10.75
C ALA A 455 0.74 -12.00 -10.09
N GLU A 456 1.39 -12.80 -9.23
CA GLU A 456 0.73 -13.83 -8.43
C GLU A 456 -0.33 -13.24 -7.48
N ILE A 457 0.01 -12.18 -6.74
CA ILE A 457 -0.91 -11.49 -5.83
C ILE A 457 -2.13 -10.99 -6.61
N ARG A 458 -1.94 -10.38 -7.79
CA ARG A 458 -3.03 -9.94 -8.67
C ARG A 458 -3.89 -11.09 -9.17
N GLN A 459 -3.28 -12.19 -9.62
CA GLN A 459 -4.03 -13.37 -10.09
C GLN A 459 -4.87 -13.98 -8.98
N LEU A 460 -4.32 -14.13 -7.77
CA LEU A 460 -5.07 -14.61 -6.62
C LEU A 460 -6.15 -13.61 -6.19
N GLY A 461 -5.87 -12.31 -6.28
CA GLY A 461 -6.86 -11.24 -6.14
C GLY A 461 -8.03 -11.41 -7.10
N GLN A 462 -7.77 -11.64 -8.38
CA GLN A 462 -8.81 -11.89 -9.39
C GLN A 462 -9.57 -13.19 -9.11
N ILE A 463 -8.86 -14.30 -8.83
CA ILE A 463 -9.46 -15.61 -8.55
C ILE A 463 -10.42 -15.54 -7.37
N PHE A 464 -10.05 -14.85 -6.29
CA PHE A 464 -10.88 -14.76 -5.08
C PHE A 464 -11.83 -13.56 -5.07
N GLY A 465 -11.88 -12.75 -6.13
CA GLY A 465 -12.75 -11.57 -6.21
C GLY A 465 -12.37 -10.48 -5.21
N VAL A 466 -11.07 -10.25 -5.04
CA VAL A 466 -10.48 -9.28 -4.08
C VAL A 466 -9.37 -8.42 -4.71
N PRO A 467 -9.51 -7.92 -5.96
CA PRO A 467 -8.44 -7.21 -6.66
C PRO A 467 -7.96 -5.97 -5.90
N GLU A 468 -8.83 -5.26 -5.19
CA GLU A 468 -8.45 -4.09 -4.39
C GLU A 468 -7.55 -4.47 -3.21
N ARG A 469 -7.82 -5.61 -2.56
CA ARG A 469 -6.95 -6.12 -1.47
C ARG A 469 -5.60 -6.59 -2.00
N ALA A 470 -5.58 -7.13 -3.22
CA ALA A 470 -4.34 -7.49 -3.90
C ALA A 470 -3.47 -6.26 -4.19
N GLU A 471 -4.04 -5.18 -4.74
CA GLU A 471 -3.28 -3.94 -4.96
C GLU A 471 -2.85 -3.27 -3.63
N GLN A 472 -3.66 -3.34 -2.58
CA GLN A 472 -3.27 -2.85 -1.24
C GLN A 472 -2.06 -3.60 -0.68
N LEU A 473 -2.02 -4.93 -0.84
CA LEU A 473 -0.88 -5.75 -0.43
C LEU A 473 0.37 -5.44 -1.26
N ILE A 474 0.22 -5.22 -2.57
CA ILE A 474 1.34 -4.82 -3.42
C ILE A 474 1.89 -3.46 -2.98
N ALA A 475 1.01 -2.49 -2.77
CA ALA A 475 1.39 -1.14 -2.34
C ALA A 475 2.11 -1.14 -0.99
N SER A 476 1.73 -2.01 -0.04
CA SER A 476 2.43 -2.12 1.24
C SER A 476 3.85 -2.67 1.06
N ILE A 477 4.03 -3.71 0.25
CA ILE A 477 5.35 -4.25 -0.10
C ILE A 477 6.20 -3.19 -0.81
N GLU A 478 5.64 -2.48 -1.78
CA GLU A 478 6.33 -1.39 -2.49
C GLU A 478 6.75 -0.27 -1.53
N THR A 479 5.91 0.07 -0.56
CA THR A 479 6.21 1.08 0.45
C THR A 479 7.41 0.68 1.33
N GLU A 480 7.46 -0.59 1.75
CA GLU A 480 8.60 -1.12 2.50
C GLU A 480 9.89 -1.09 1.67
N LEU A 481 9.84 -1.61 0.44
CA LEU A 481 10.99 -1.61 -0.49
C LEU A 481 11.50 -0.20 -0.77
N ASN A 482 10.58 0.73 -0.99
CA ASN A 482 10.93 2.13 -1.23
C ASN A 482 11.52 2.81 0.01
N THR A 483 11.06 2.46 1.21
CA THR A 483 11.64 2.98 2.45
C THR A 483 13.10 2.56 2.57
N VAL A 484 13.41 1.31 2.24
CA VAL A 484 14.78 0.81 2.17
C VAL A 484 15.57 1.55 1.10
N ALA A 485 15.02 1.69 -0.11
CA ALA A 485 15.70 2.41 -1.19
C ALA A 485 16.03 3.87 -0.81
N THR A 486 15.13 4.56 -0.10
CA THR A 486 15.38 5.92 0.41
C THR A 486 16.49 5.94 1.45
N ALA A 487 16.48 5.02 2.43
CA ALA A 487 17.54 4.93 3.44
C ALA A 487 18.92 4.66 2.81
N LEU A 488 18.93 3.92 1.69
CA LEU A 488 20.15 3.58 0.96
C LEU A 488 20.56 4.62 -0.11
N ALA A 489 19.87 5.77 -0.23
CA ALA A 489 20.10 6.73 -1.31
C ALA A 489 21.56 7.26 -1.37
N ASP A 490 22.19 7.46 -0.21
CA ASP A 490 23.57 7.94 -0.09
C ASP A 490 24.60 6.79 0.00
N VAL A 491 24.15 5.54 -0.03
CA VAL A 491 25.00 4.36 0.05
C VAL A 491 25.58 4.05 -1.33
N THR A 492 26.87 4.33 -1.49
CA THR A 492 27.59 4.13 -2.77
C THR A 492 28.39 2.84 -2.84
N ALA A 493 28.67 2.20 -1.69
CA ALA A 493 29.43 0.96 -1.62
C ALA A 493 28.47 -0.21 -1.32
N LYS A 494 28.44 -1.20 -2.21
CA LYS A 494 27.69 -2.45 -2.01
C LYS A 494 28.59 -3.50 -1.34
N PRO A 495 28.32 -3.93 -0.09
CA PRO A 495 29.08 -4.99 0.54
C PRO A 495 28.91 -6.31 -0.21
N GLN A 496 29.99 -7.09 -0.28
CA GLN A 496 29.98 -8.45 -0.83
C GLN A 496 29.25 -9.40 0.14
N ILE A 497 28.19 -10.06 -0.34
CA ILE A 497 27.30 -10.89 0.46
C ILE A 497 27.43 -12.34 0.04
N PHE A 498 27.64 -13.24 1.00
CA PHE A 498 27.46 -14.67 0.80
C PHE A 498 26.15 -15.11 1.44
N TYR A 499 25.24 -15.68 0.65
CA TYR A 499 24.06 -16.35 1.18
C TYR A 499 24.37 -17.83 1.43
N PHE A 500 24.32 -18.24 2.70
CA PHE A 500 24.58 -19.59 3.13
C PHE A 500 23.27 -20.31 3.46
N ALA A 501 22.84 -21.19 2.55
CA ALA A 501 21.53 -21.82 2.62
C ALA A 501 21.54 -23.10 3.48
N TYR A 502 22.32 -24.11 3.08
CA TYR A 502 22.57 -25.32 3.89
C TYR A 502 23.87 -26.02 3.43
N GLY A 503 24.24 -27.16 4.05
CA GLY A 503 25.42 -27.94 3.69
C GLY A 503 26.68 -27.47 4.41
N ASP A 504 27.35 -28.35 5.15
CA ASP A 504 28.49 -27.92 5.97
C ASP A 504 29.79 -27.85 5.16
N ASP A 505 30.06 -28.84 4.30
CA ASP A 505 31.22 -28.89 3.39
C ASP A 505 30.93 -29.91 2.28
N PRO A 506 30.60 -29.49 1.04
CA PRO A 506 30.52 -28.11 0.55
C PRO A 506 29.22 -27.35 0.95
N PRO A 507 29.25 -26.01 1.02
CA PRO A 507 28.06 -25.19 1.24
C PRO A 507 27.21 -24.98 -0.02
N ASP A 508 25.89 -24.90 0.20
CA ASP A 508 24.90 -24.53 -0.80
C ASP A 508 24.54 -23.05 -0.70
N THR A 509 24.32 -22.44 -1.86
CA THR A 509 24.06 -21.01 -2.04
C THR A 509 23.09 -20.76 -3.20
N ARG A 510 22.84 -19.47 -3.48
CA ARG A 510 22.01 -19.03 -4.61
C ARG A 510 22.87 -18.35 -5.66
N GLY A 511 22.63 -18.71 -6.91
CA GLY A 511 23.24 -18.04 -8.06
C GLY A 511 22.41 -16.84 -8.54
N GLN A 512 22.68 -16.39 -9.75
CA GLN A 512 22.09 -15.23 -10.40
C GLN A 512 20.56 -15.21 -10.39
N PHE A 513 19.90 -16.37 -10.56
CA PHE A 513 18.45 -16.44 -10.76
C PHE A 513 17.64 -16.64 -9.49
N GLY A 514 18.29 -16.80 -8.34
CA GLY A 514 17.60 -17.00 -7.07
C GLY A 514 17.00 -15.71 -6.54
N LEU A 515 15.77 -15.80 -6.02
CA LEU A 515 15.06 -14.68 -5.38
C LEU A 515 15.94 -13.96 -4.34
N MET A 516 16.72 -14.72 -3.58
CA MET A 516 17.62 -14.18 -2.57
C MET A 516 18.67 -13.21 -3.15
N THR A 517 19.15 -13.46 -4.38
CA THR A 517 20.06 -12.54 -5.09
C THR A 517 19.37 -11.21 -5.37
N THR A 518 18.10 -11.24 -5.78
CA THR A 518 17.28 -10.02 -5.95
C THR A 518 17.07 -9.29 -4.63
N LEU A 519 16.77 -10.00 -3.54
CA LEU A 519 16.57 -9.37 -2.22
C LEU A 519 17.86 -8.75 -1.67
N ILE A 520 19.01 -9.40 -1.93
CA ILE A 520 20.32 -8.86 -1.58
C ILE A 520 20.60 -7.56 -2.35
N ASP A 521 20.32 -7.53 -3.64
CA ASP A 521 20.53 -6.32 -4.46
C ASP A 521 19.62 -5.16 -4.03
N LEU A 522 18.34 -5.44 -3.76
CA LEU A 522 17.39 -4.45 -3.24
C LEU A 522 17.79 -3.91 -1.86
N ALA A 523 18.46 -4.73 -1.05
CA ALA A 523 19.03 -4.34 0.24
C ALA A 523 20.39 -3.62 0.12
N GLY A 524 20.85 -3.33 -1.09
CA GLY A 524 22.10 -2.62 -1.37
C GLY A 524 23.35 -3.47 -1.18
N GLY A 525 23.25 -4.79 -1.21
CA GLY A 525 24.39 -5.72 -1.22
C GLY A 525 24.71 -6.23 -2.63
N GLN A 526 25.78 -6.99 -2.76
CA GLN A 526 26.11 -7.74 -3.98
C GLN A 526 26.34 -9.21 -3.63
N ASN A 527 25.57 -10.13 -4.22
CA ASN A 527 25.80 -11.57 -4.02
C ASN A 527 27.13 -11.96 -4.71
N ILE A 528 28.05 -12.58 -3.97
CA ILE A 528 29.34 -13.01 -4.52
C ILE A 528 29.22 -14.12 -5.58
N PHE A 529 28.06 -14.75 -5.72
CA PHE A 529 27.78 -15.78 -6.73
C PHE A 529 26.73 -15.34 -7.78
N ASP A 530 26.52 -14.03 -7.96
CA ASP A 530 25.62 -13.49 -8.98
C ASP A 530 26.08 -13.76 -10.44
N ASP A 531 27.30 -14.29 -10.61
CA ASP A 531 27.89 -14.75 -11.86
C ASP A 531 27.47 -16.17 -12.26
N LEU A 532 26.99 -16.97 -11.31
CA LEU A 532 26.56 -18.35 -11.56
C LEU A 532 25.13 -18.36 -12.10
N ALA A 533 24.94 -18.79 -13.35
CA ALA A 533 23.64 -18.83 -14.03
C ALA A 533 22.72 -19.99 -13.54
N GLU A 534 22.57 -20.12 -12.24
CA GLU A 534 21.77 -21.13 -11.53
C GLU A 534 20.88 -20.43 -10.48
N ASP A 535 19.76 -21.04 -10.07
CA ASP A 535 19.02 -20.57 -8.89
C ASP A 535 19.67 -21.15 -7.63
N TRP A 536 19.83 -22.47 -7.60
CA TRP A 536 20.42 -23.21 -6.49
C TRP A 536 21.75 -23.85 -6.93
N THR A 537 22.81 -23.71 -6.14
CA THR A 537 24.09 -24.31 -6.48
C THR A 537 24.94 -24.64 -5.25
N THR A 538 25.84 -25.60 -5.40
CA THR A 538 26.80 -26.03 -4.37
C THR A 538 28.18 -25.51 -4.76
N VAL A 539 28.84 -24.79 -3.85
CA VAL A 539 30.14 -24.14 -4.09
C VAL A 539 31.17 -24.63 -3.08
N SER A 540 32.46 -24.47 -3.35
CA SER A 540 33.48 -24.85 -2.36
C SER A 540 33.79 -23.72 -1.38
N TRP A 541 34.21 -24.07 -0.16
CA TRP A 541 34.69 -23.08 0.80
C TRP A 541 35.92 -22.31 0.30
N GLU A 542 36.79 -22.93 -0.52
CA GLU A 542 37.90 -22.23 -1.18
C GLU A 542 37.41 -21.10 -2.10
N GLU A 543 36.30 -21.33 -2.80
CA GLU A 543 35.67 -20.33 -3.67
C GLU A 543 35.11 -19.17 -2.86
N VAL A 544 34.39 -19.47 -1.76
CA VAL A 544 33.87 -18.47 -0.81
C VAL A 544 35.01 -17.64 -0.19
N ILE A 545 36.12 -18.29 0.19
CA ILE A 545 37.32 -17.60 0.70
C ILE A 545 37.90 -16.67 -0.36
N SER A 546 37.97 -17.11 -1.62
CA SER A 546 38.58 -16.33 -2.71
C SER A 546 37.77 -15.08 -3.07
N ARG A 547 36.44 -15.16 -2.96
CA ARG A 547 35.51 -14.05 -3.24
C ARG A 547 35.29 -13.12 -2.05
N ASP A 548 35.75 -13.51 -0.85
CA ASP A 548 35.80 -12.74 0.39
C ASP A 548 34.54 -11.93 0.72
N ALA A 549 33.50 -12.61 1.21
CA ALA A 549 32.28 -11.95 1.66
C ALA A 549 32.53 -11.01 2.87
N GLU A 550 31.90 -9.84 2.84
CA GLU A 550 31.89 -8.84 3.91
C GLU A 550 30.73 -9.05 4.90
N VAL A 551 29.65 -9.68 4.45
CA VAL A 551 28.52 -10.13 5.29
C VAL A 551 28.07 -11.52 4.83
N ILE A 552 27.68 -12.37 5.79
CA ILE A 552 27.08 -13.68 5.50
C ILE A 552 25.62 -13.69 5.93
N VAL A 553 24.71 -13.94 4.99
CA VAL A 553 23.29 -14.19 5.28
C VAL A 553 23.13 -15.68 5.51
N ILE A 554 22.63 -16.09 6.67
CA ILE A 554 22.40 -17.49 7.04
C ILE A 554 20.91 -17.77 7.01
N ASP A 555 20.50 -18.72 6.16
CA ASP A 555 19.16 -19.27 6.20
C ASP A 555 18.98 -20.13 7.46
N ASN A 556 17.88 -19.95 8.19
CA ASN A 556 17.52 -20.73 9.37
C ASN A 556 16.68 -21.97 9.05
N PHE A 557 16.91 -22.60 7.90
CA PHE A 557 16.29 -23.87 7.52
C PHE A 557 17.10 -25.10 7.99
N GLY A 558 16.43 -26.02 8.69
CA GLY A 558 16.99 -27.33 9.07
C GLY A 558 17.91 -27.28 10.29
N LEU A 559 19.23 -27.28 10.09
CA LEU A 559 20.19 -27.08 11.19
C LEU A 559 20.05 -25.64 11.70
N GLU A 560 19.97 -25.47 13.02
CA GLU A 560 19.87 -24.13 13.64
C GLU A 560 20.96 -23.21 13.07
N ALA A 561 20.57 -22.01 12.60
CA ALA A 561 21.50 -21.03 12.04
C ALA A 561 22.68 -20.73 12.97
N SER A 562 22.46 -20.82 14.29
CA SER A 562 23.49 -20.71 15.33
C SER A 562 24.61 -21.73 15.15
N LYS A 563 24.32 -22.97 14.78
CA LYS A 563 25.33 -24.03 14.56
C LYS A 563 26.18 -23.75 13.33
N ARG A 564 25.58 -23.25 12.24
CA ARG A 564 26.32 -22.83 11.03
C ARG A 564 27.23 -21.65 11.33
N GLN A 565 26.72 -20.68 12.10
CA GLN A 565 27.52 -19.56 12.58
C GLN A 565 28.70 -20.02 13.43
N THR A 566 28.47 -20.92 14.39
CA THR A 566 29.54 -21.51 15.22
C THR A 566 30.55 -22.27 14.38
N TYR A 567 30.10 -23.09 13.43
CA TYR A 567 30.98 -23.81 12.50
C TYR A 567 31.93 -22.86 11.77
N MET A 568 31.41 -21.75 11.22
CA MET A 568 32.22 -20.76 10.51
C MET A 568 33.22 -20.04 11.44
N LEU A 569 32.81 -19.73 12.67
CA LEU A 569 33.66 -19.07 13.66
C LEU A 569 34.76 -19.98 14.22
N GLU A 570 34.49 -21.29 14.36
CA GLU A 570 35.43 -22.26 14.91
C GLU A 570 36.35 -22.90 13.86
N ASN A 571 36.00 -22.85 12.57
CA ASN A 571 36.81 -23.40 11.51
C ASN A 571 37.97 -22.45 11.13
N PRO A 572 39.24 -22.80 11.45
CA PRO A 572 40.37 -21.91 11.22
C PRO A 572 40.61 -21.62 9.73
N LYS A 573 40.13 -22.48 8.81
CA LYS A 573 40.24 -22.24 7.37
C LYS A 573 39.36 -21.08 6.89
N LEU A 574 38.26 -20.80 7.58
CA LEU A 574 37.30 -19.76 7.22
C LEU A 574 37.60 -18.41 7.88
N SER A 575 38.54 -18.39 8.83
CA SER A 575 38.92 -17.20 9.61
C SER A 575 39.47 -16.03 8.79
N SER A 576 39.89 -16.27 7.54
CA SER A 576 40.35 -15.21 6.64
C SER A 576 39.20 -14.41 6.00
N ILE A 577 38.00 -14.98 5.92
CA ILE A 577 36.81 -14.33 5.34
C ILE A 577 36.45 -13.10 6.18
N THR A 578 36.26 -11.96 5.51
CA THR A 578 36.02 -10.66 6.16
C THR A 578 34.79 -10.69 7.06
N ALA A 579 33.68 -11.29 6.61
CA ALA A 579 32.47 -11.47 7.41
C ALA A 579 32.71 -12.30 8.69
N VAL A 580 33.47 -13.41 8.59
CA VAL A 580 33.77 -14.29 9.73
C VAL A 580 34.66 -13.58 10.75
N ARG A 581 35.73 -12.92 10.29
CA ARG A 581 36.65 -12.15 11.12
C ARG A 581 35.93 -11.03 11.89
N ASN A 582 34.98 -10.37 11.25
CA ASN A 582 34.22 -9.26 11.82
C ASN A 582 32.90 -9.71 12.48
N GLN A 583 32.61 -11.01 12.48
CA GLN A 583 31.36 -11.60 12.97
C GLN A 583 30.08 -10.97 12.38
N ARG A 584 30.10 -10.61 11.09
CA ARG A 584 28.98 -9.98 10.38
C ARG A 584 28.07 -11.04 9.76
N PHE A 585 27.05 -11.44 10.51
CA PHE A 585 26.04 -12.41 10.09
C PHE A 585 24.64 -11.81 10.16
N VAL A 586 23.79 -12.13 9.19
CA VAL A 586 22.35 -11.82 9.18
C VAL A 586 21.59 -13.13 9.10
N ILE A 587 20.74 -13.42 10.09
CA ILE A 587 19.97 -14.68 10.12
C ILE A 587 18.56 -14.38 9.64
N VAL A 588 18.09 -15.13 8.64
CA VAL A 588 16.73 -15.03 8.10
C VAL A 588 16.00 -16.38 8.24
N PRO A 589 14.69 -16.38 8.56
CA PRO A 589 13.91 -17.61 8.52
C PRO A 589 13.80 -18.15 7.08
N TYR A 590 13.50 -19.44 6.93
CA TYR A 590 13.32 -20.03 5.59
C TYR A 590 12.16 -19.38 4.84
N SER A 591 11.07 -19.07 5.55
CA SER A 591 9.91 -18.37 5.00
C SER A 591 10.23 -16.98 4.42
N ALA A 592 11.36 -16.37 4.78
CA ALA A 592 11.84 -15.11 4.19
C ALA A 592 12.62 -15.32 2.87
N THR A 593 13.04 -16.54 2.54
CA THR A 593 13.87 -16.84 1.35
C THR A 593 13.06 -17.37 0.16
N ILE A 594 11.73 -17.42 0.32
CA ILE A 594 10.74 -17.88 -0.65
C ILE A 594 9.78 -16.75 -1.02
N GLY A 595 9.25 -16.76 -2.24
CA GLY A 595 8.37 -15.70 -2.74
C GLY A 595 7.05 -15.66 -1.97
N GLY A 596 6.69 -14.49 -1.42
CA GLY A 596 5.47 -14.35 -0.63
C GLY A 596 5.31 -12.96 -0.02
N THR A 597 4.53 -12.84 1.06
CA THR A 597 4.19 -11.55 1.68
C THR A 597 5.36 -10.87 2.40
N ARG A 598 6.45 -11.59 2.70
CA ARG A 598 7.55 -11.13 3.57
C ARG A 598 8.65 -10.35 2.85
N ILE A 599 8.50 -10.08 1.56
CA ILE A 599 9.58 -9.56 0.72
C ILE A 599 10.10 -8.21 1.21
N GLY A 600 9.19 -7.26 1.48
CA GLY A 600 9.58 -5.93 1.96
C GLY A 600 10.28 -5.98 3.32
N THR A 601 9.72 -6.69 4.29
CA THR A 601 10.32 -6.88 5.62
C THR A 601 11.66 -7.59 5.57
N THR A 602 11.82 -8.58 4.68
CA THR A 602 13.09 -9.27 4.46
C THR A 602 14.14 -8.32 3.90
N VAL A 603 13.80 -7.55 2.86
CA VAL A 603 14.73 -6.56 2.26
C VAL A 603 15.16 -5.52 3.30
N ARG A 604 14.24 -5.04 4.15
CA ARG A 604 14.57 -4.15 5.27
C ARG A 604 15.54 -4.81 6.23
N GLN A 605 15.27 -6.03 6.69
CA GLN A 605 16.14 -6.74 7.63
C GLN A 605 17.55 -6.92 7.08
N LEU A 606 17.67 -7.28 5.79
CA LEU A 606 18.96 -7.39 5.12
C LEU A 606 19.67 -6.03 5.06
N ALA A 607 18.96 -4.97 4.65
CA ALA A 607 19.54 -3.64 4.50
C ALA A 607 20.07 -3.09 5.83
N GLU A 608 19.34 -3.28 6.93
CA GLU A 608 19.79 -2.93 8.29
C GLU A 608 21.06 -3.72 8.69
N GLY A 609 21.17 -4.98 8.29
CA GLY A 609 22.37 -5.81 8.51
C GLY A 609 23.57 -5.44 7.63
N PHE A 610 23.31 -5.02 6.39
CA PHE A 610 24.33 -4.67 5.41
C PHE A 610 24.89 -3.27 5.68
N HIS A 611 23.99 -2.33 6.02
CA HIS A 611 24.24 -0.90 6.12
C HIS A 611 23.72 -0.31 7.45
N PRO A 612 24.19 -0.78 8.61
CA PRO A 612 23.63 -0.36 9.90
C PRO A 612 23.72 1.15 10.17
N GLU A 613 24.65 1.87 9.53
CA GLU A 613 24.78 3.33 9.65
C GLU A 613 23.69 4.10 8.88
N ALA A 614 23.06 3.50 7.86
CA ALA A 614 22.00 4.13 7.07
C ALA A 614 20.64 4.12 7.78
N PHE A 615 20.50 3.35 8.87
CA PHE A 615 19.25 3.15 9.62
C PHE A 615 19.37 3.60 11.10
N ARG A 616 20.35 4.45 11.43
CA ARG A 616 20.61 4.96 12.78
C ARG A 616 19.98 6.30 13.10
#